data_AF-A0A2R3P7A3-F1
#
_entry.id   AF-A0A2R3P7A3-F1
#
_cell.length_a   1.000
_cell.length_b   1.000
_cell.length_c   1.000
_cell.angle_alpha   90.00
_cell.angle_beta   90.00
_cell.angle_gamma   90.00
#
_symmetry.space_group_name_H-M   'P 1'
#
loop_
_entity.id
_entity.type
_entity.pdbx_description
1 polymer ?
#
loop_
_entity_poly.entity_id
_entity_poly.type
_entity_poly.pdbx_seq_one_letter_code
_entity_poly.pdbx_strand_id
1 'polypeptide(L)'
;MNKKTTKIMDKWLNLLSKKLSGLKTSDRKDIIENYRDLWNEELSLNKSPNEILLGLRPIDEIAKELYEEFEVIKKSKSDITKIKIVNNKSEVTSSWIKSINNTFIKIFGFIYSIMAILLSFIFFLTFVGIIILIPVALVIAFINYEFLVVLPLAIGVMGIGVIVAIFFFFLSNSSYLTVKVIFNKWSGKTNETKDKKKILSRLMLIMIIIGGSIGGIGVITSTVGSQSIYGSVLSGNYLNHNEVEKFDLDETISNAFAGKESEFTSESKIYIDFDWGLTPWTIFEAKQDINLSDNQISIQKHFNIKKSLGNEFKITEQSEASYWEKNENSSYDSGRLYLKFKITAPWNAKFLSITPIKYEIAYNFKINNIPVENIIVRF
;
A
#
# COMPACT_ATOMS: atom_id res chain seq x y z
N MET A 1 -22.69 58.40 3.41
CA MET A 1 -22.05 58.94 4.64
C MET A 1 -21.79 60.44 4.45
N ASN A 2 -22.24 61.29 5.38
CA ASN A 2 -22.15 62.75 5.25
C ASN A 2 -20.69 63.22 5.44
N LYS A 3 -20.14 64.06 4.53
CA LYS A 3 -18.74 64.53 4.59
C LYS A 3 -18.36 65.15 5.94
N LYS A 4 -19.32 65.75 6.67
CA LYS A 4 -19.10 66.34 8.00
C LYS A 4 -18.90 65.28 9.09
N THR A 5 -19.58 64.12 8.98
CA THR A 5 -19.49 63.06 9.99
C THR A 5 -18.18 62.28 9.87
N THR A 6 -17.75 61.97 8.65
CA THR A 6 -16.46 61.32 8.37
C THR A 6 -15.28 62.15 8.90
N LYS A 7 -15.34 63.49 8.73
CA LYS A 7 -14.29 64.40 9.22
C LYS A 7 -14.13 64.41 10.74
N ILE A 8 -15.23 64.25 11.49
CA ILE A 8 -15.21 64.21 12.96
C ILE A 8 -14.60 62.90 13.44
N MET A 9 -15.05 61.77 12.87
CA MET A 9 -14.50 60.44 13.15
C MET A 9 -13.00 60.39 12.88
N ASP A 10 -12.54 60.83 11.70
CA ASP A 10 -11.13 60.83 11.33
C ASP A 10 -10.30 61.72 12.27
N LYS A 11 -10.83 62.87 12.69
CA LYS A 11 -10.15 63.74 13.66
C LYS A 11 -9.97 63.04 15.01
N TRP A 12 -11.01 62.34 15.49
CA TRP A 12 -10.97 61.63 16.76
C TRP A 12 -10.01 60.42 16.72
N LEU A 13 -10.10 59.59 15.68
CA LEU A 13 -9.20 58.43 15.49
C LEU A 13 -7.74 58.87 15.35
N ASN A 14 -7.47 60.00 14.69
CA ASN A 14 -6.11 60.54 14.61
C ASN A 14 -5.56 61.01 15.97
N LEU A 15 -6.42 61.58 16.84
CA LEU A 15 -6.01 61.96 18.18
C LEU A 15 -5.72 60.73 19.05
N LEU A 16 -6.55 59.69 18.95
CA LEU A 16 -6.31 58.41 19.63
C LEU A 16 -5.02 57.76 19.12
N SER A 17 -4.81 57.70 17.81
CA SER A 17 -3.58 57.13 17.22
C SER A 17 -2.33 57.88 17.66
N LYS A 18 -2.38 59.20 17.83
CA LYS A 18 -1.25 59.99 18.35
C LYS A 18 -0.98 59.67 19.82
N LYS A 19 -2.03 59.52 20.63
CA LYS A 19 -1.91 59.18 22.05
C LYS A 19 -1.40 57.75 22.27
N LEU A 20 -1.70 56.83 21.36
CA LEU A 20 -1.22 55.46 21.33
C LEU A 20 0.14 55.28 20.63
N SER A 21 0.91 56.36 20.39
CA SER A 21 2.19 56.28 19.67
C SER A 21 3.25 55.42 20.37
N GLY A 22 3.09 55.14 21.66
CA GLY A 22 3.96 54.26 22.45
C GLY A 22 3.69 52.77 22.24
N LEU A 23 2.56 52.39 21.63
CA LEU A 23 2.27 51.00 21.26
C LEU A 23 2.99 50.62 19.97
N LYS A 24 3.18 49.31 19.74
CA LYS A 24 3.69 48.81 18.46
C LYS A 24 2.76 49.21 17.32
N THR A 25 3.33 49.42 16.13
CA THR A 25 2.59 49.88 14.96
C THR A 25 1.45 48.94 14.55
N SER A 26 1.62 47.62 14.71
CA SER A 26 0.57 46.61 14.46
C SER A 26 -0.61 46.82 15.42
N ASP A 27 -0.33 46.80 16.72
CA ASP A 27 -1.34 46.81 17.78
C ASP A 27 -2.12 48.13 17.75
N ARG A 28 -1.41 49.24 17.52
CA ARG A 28 -2.02 50.55 17.30
C ARG A 28 -2.97 50.56 16.10
N LYS A 29 -2.61 49.90 15.00
CA LYS A 29 -3.45 49.85 13.80
C LYS A 29 -4.72 49.05 14.06
N ASP A 30 -4.60 47.90 14.72
CA ASP A 30 -5.73 47.01 15.03
C ASP A 30 -6.72 47.69 15.98
N ILE A 31 -6.22 48.40 16.99
CA ILE A 31 -7.07 49.18 17.92
C ILE A 31 -7.82 50.30 17.19
N ILE A 32 -7.14 51.05 16.32
CA ILE A 32 -7.76 52.15 15.57
C ILE A 32 -8.82 51.63 14.60
N GLU A 33 -8.60 50.46 13.99
CA GLU A 33 -9.59 49.84 13.12
C GLU A 33 -10.82 49.37 13.91
N ASN A 34 -10.65 48.77 15.09
CA ASN A 34 -11.77 48.37 15.93
C ASN A 34 -12.65 49.57 16.35
N TYR A 35 -12.03 50.70 16.73
CA TYR A 35 -12.80 51.92 17.01
C TYR A 35 -13.45 52.49 15.74
N ARG A 36 -12.83 52.37 14.56
CA ARG A 36 -13.44 52.78 13.29
C ARG A 36 -14.69 51.95 13.00
N ASP A 37 -14.66 50.65 13.26
CA ASP A 37 -15.81 49.76 13.07
C ASP A 37 -16.95 50.11 14.03
N LEU A 38 -16.64 50.37 15.31
CA LEU A 38 -17.63 50.83 16.28
C LEU A 38 -18.28 52.15 15.86
N TRP A 39 -17.50 53.10 15.34
CA TRP A 39 -18.04 54.35 14.79
C TRP A 39 -18.98 54.11 13.61
N ASN A 40 -18.64 53.19 12.72
CA ASN A 40 -19.48 52.85 11.56
C ASN A 40 -20.78 52.15 11.98
N GLU A 41 -20.72 51.26 12.97
CA GLU A 41 -21.88 50.59 13.55
C GLU A 41 -22.84 51.61 14.17
N GLU A 42 -22.33 52.52 15.01
CA GLU A 42 -23.17 53.52 15.67
C GLU A 42 -23.75 54.56 14.71
N LEU A 43 -23.01 54.91 13.65
CA LEU A 43 -23.53 55.74 12.57
C LEU A 43 -24.63 55.03 11.76
N SER A 44 -24.56 53.69 11.63
CA SER A 44 -25.59 52.90 10.96
C SER A 44 -26.91 52.85 11.76
N LEU A 45 -26.82 53.03 13.08
CA LEU A 45 -27.96 53.18 14.00
C LEU A 45 -28.54 54.60 14.04
N ASN A 46 -28.16 55.47 13.08
CA ASN A 46 -28.58 56.87 12.98
C ASN A 46 -28.18 57.76 14.17
N LYS A 47 -27.21 57.35 15.01
CA LYS A 47 -26.66 58.24 16.05
C LYS A 47 -25.85 59.37 15.42
N SER A 48 -25.98 60.57 15.96
CA SER A 48 -25.16 61.71 15.54
C SER A 48 -23.71 61.56 16.04
N PRO A 49 -22.71 62.14 15.35
CA PRO A 49 -21.33 62.08 15.81
C PRO A 49 -21.10 62.59 17.23
N ASN A 50 -21.93 63.55 17.69
CA ASN A 50 -21.83 64.08 19.05
C ASN A 50 -22.34 63.07 20.08
N GLU A 51 -23.40 62.33 19.78
CA GLU A 51 -23.91 61.26 20.65
C GLU A 51 -22.90 60.10 20.74
N ILE A 52 -22.26 59.76 19.62
CA ILE A 52 -21.19 58.75 19.60
C ILE A 52 -20.01 59.21 20.47
N LEU A 53 -19.57 60.46 20.33
CA LEU A 53 -18.48 61.01 21.15
C LEU A 53 -18.79 61.05 22.64
N LEU A 54 -20.05 61.28 23.02
CA LEU A 54 -20.49 61.24 24.42
C LEU A 54 -20.55 59.81 24.97
N GLY A 55 -20.85 58.82 24.13
CA GLY A 55 -20.81 57.40 24.49
C GLY A 55 -19.39 56.81 24.54
N LEU A 56 -18.44 57.44 23.85
CA LEU A 56 -17.04 57.04 23.88
C LEU A 56 -16.33 57.58 25.12
N ARG A 57 -15.53 56.72 25.74
CA ARG A 57 -14.67 57.13 26.86
C ARG A 57 -13.64 58.17 26.41
N PRO A 58 -13.17 59.06 27.31
CA PRO A 58 -12.12 60.01 26.99
C PRO A 58 -10.86 59.32 26.44
N ILE A 59 -10.26 59.90 25.38
CA ILE A 59 -9.07 59.33 24.70
C ILE A 59 -7.92 59.08 25.69
N ASP A 60 -7.75 59.94 26.69
CA ASP A 60 -6.68 59.80 27.69
C ASP A 60 -6.90 58.61 28.63
N GLU A 61 -8.15 58.26 28.94
CA GLU A 61 -8.50 57.08 29.73
C GLU A 61 -8.31 55.80 28.91
N ILE A 62 -8.80 55.79 27.66
CA ILE A 62 -8.59 54.69 26.72
C ILE A 62 -7.09 54.43 26.54
N ALA A 63 -6.30 55.47 26.32
CA ALA A 63 -4.85 55.33 26.16
C ALA A 63 -4.17 54.85 27.45
N LYS A 64 -4.61 55.29 28.62
CA LYS A 64 -4.07 54.84 29.92
C LYS A 64 -4.33 53.34 30.13
N GLU A 65 -5.57 52.90 29.94
CA GLU A 65 -5.97 51.50 30.10
C GLU A 65 -5.23 50.59 29.12
N LEU A 66 -5.15 50.97 27.84
CA LEU A 66 -4.38 50.21 26.85
C LEU A 66 -2.88 50.19 27.19
N TYR A 67 -2.30 51.28 27.67
CA TYR A 67 -0.91 51.25 28.10
C TYR A 67 -0.69 50.38 29.34
N GLU A 68 -1.65 50.30 30.25
CA GLU A 68 -1.61 49.38 31.40
C GLU A 68 -1.76 47.91 30.95
N GLU A 69 -2.71 47.63 30.05
CA GLU A 69 -2.96 46.30 29.49
C GLU A 69 -1.78 45.76 28.65
N PHE A 70 -1.15 46.63 27.86
CA PHE A 70 0.04 46.30 27.07
C PHE A 70 1.37 46.51 27.82
N GLU A 71 1.32 46.74 29.15
CA GLU A 71 2.48 46.94 30.04
C GLU A 71 3.49 48.01 29.56
N VAL A 72 3.01 49.07 28.91
CA VAL A 72 3.86 50.18 28.41
C VAL A 72 4.16 51.17 29.54
N ILE A 73 5.35 51.05 30.13
CA ILE A 73 5.85 51.95 31.17
C ILE A 73 5.96 53.38 30.63
N LYS A 74 5.10 54.30 31.09
CA LYS A 74 5.20 55.74 30.80
C LYS A 74 6.47 56.32 31.45
N LYS A 75 7.52 56.57 30.65
CA LYS A 75 8.51 57.62 31.00
C LYS A 75 7.87 58.98 30.72
N SER A 76 7.40 59.66 31.76
CA SER A 76 6.96 61.05 31.65
C SER A 76 8.13 61.94 31.23
N LYS A 77 7.88 62.81 30.25
CA LYS A 77 8.80 63.86 29.82
C LYS A 77 8.76 65.01 30.83
N SER A 78 9.84 65.20 31.57
CA SER A 78 10.28 66.52 32.03
C SER A 78 11.79 66.51 32.22
N ASP A 79 12.41 67.47 31.54
CA ASP A 79 13.77 67.98 31.67
C ASP A 79 14.99 67.13 31.29
N ILE A 80 15.72 67.73 30.36
CA ILE A 80 17.00 67.32 29.82
C ILE A 80 18.03 67.38 30.94
N THR A 81 18.48 66.21 31.39
CA THR A 81 19.86 66.05 31.86
C THR A 81 20.47 64.89 31.08
N LYS A 82 21.64 65.16 30.47
CA LYS A 82 22.48 64.15 29.82
C LYS A 82 22.88 63.12 30.87
N ILE A 83 22.07 62.09 31.07
CA ILE A 83 22.45 60.92 31.85
C ILE A 83 22.76 59.83 30.84
N LYS A 84 24.06 59.53 30.76
CA LYS A 84 24.65 58.39 30.07
C LYS A 84 23.75 57.18 30.33
N ILE A 85 23.12 56.62 29.29
CA ILE A 85 22.34 55.39 29.40
C ILE A 85 23.32 54.28 29.78
N VAL A 86 23.48 54.04 31.07
CA VAL A 86 23.92 52.76 31.59
C VAL A 86 22.65 51.95 31.77
N ASN A 87 22.52 50.91 30.94
CA ASN A 87 21.47 49.90 31.03
C ASN A 87 21.47 49.29 32.43
N ASN A 88 20.73 49.85 33.38
CA ASN A 88 20.19 49.08 34.49
C ASN A 88 18.78 48.69 34.11
N LYS A 89 18.69 47.58 33.36
CA LYS A 89 17.47 46.78 33.33
C LYS A 89 17.19 46.40 34.79
N SER A 90 15.95 46.59 35.22
CA SER A 90 15.39 45.95 36.40
C SER A 90 15.53 44.42 36.24
N GLU A 91 16.64 43.89 36.75
CA GLU A 91 17.05 42.49 36.66
C GLU A 91 16.15 41.55 37.47
N VAL A 92 15.33 42.07 38.38
CA VAL A 92 14.67 41.20 39.37
C VAL A 92 13.29 40.70 38.90
N THR A 93 12.50 41.49 38.15
CA THR A 93 11.14 41.09 37.73
C THR A 93 11.07 40.47 36.33
N SER A 94 11.93 40.88 35.39
CA SER A 94 12.00 40.27 34.05
C SER A 94 12.76 38.94 34.02
N SER A 95 13.56 38.65 35.07
CA SER A 95 14.29 37.39 35.23
C SER A 95 13.35 36.26 35.66
N TRP A 96 12.39 36.50 36.57
CA TRP A 96 11.47 35.46 37.02
C TRP A 96 10.50 35.00 35.93
N ILE A 97 9.89 35.93 35.19
CA ILE A 97 8.93 35.59 34.12
C ILE A 97 9.63 34.98 32.90
N LYS A 98 10.83 35.46 32.51
CA LYS A 98 11.65 34.77 31.50
C LYS A 98 12.18 33.43 32.00
N SER A 99 12.51 33.30 33.29
CA SER A 99 12.95 32.04 33.88
C SER A 99 11.83 31.03 33.89
N ILE A 100 10.61 31.40 34.29
CA ILE A 100 9.43 30.51 34.31
C ILE A 100 9.07 30.08 32.88
N ASN A 101 8.99 31.01 31.92
CA ASN A 101 8.62 30.67 30.55
C ASN A 101 9.73 29.83 29.85
N ASN A 102 11.01 30.13 30.13
CA ASN A 102 12.13 29.33 29.66
C ASN A 102 12.18 27.96 30.35
N THR A 103 11.74 27.85 31.61
CA THR A 103 11.69 26.59 32.36
C THR A 103 10.53 25.71 31.89
N PHE A 104 9.35 26.26 31.63
CA PHE A 104 8.23 25.53 31.02
C PHE A 104 8.56 25.03 29.62
N ILE A 105 9.14 25.87 28.76
CA ILE A 105 9.59 25.45 27.41
C ILE A 105 10.68 24.37 27.50
N LYS A 106 11.59 24.47 28.49
CA LYS A 106 12.59 23.42 28.74
C LYS A 106 11.97 22.13 29.24
N ILE A 107 11.00 22.17 30.16
CA ILE A 107 10.31 21.00 30.70
C ILE A 107 9.47 20.33 29.60
N PHE A 108 8.68 21.09 28.84
CA PHE A 108 7.93 20.55 27.70
C PHE A 108 8.84 20.00 26.60
N GLY A 109 9.92 20.70 26.26
CA GLY A 109 10.91 20.22 25.29
C GLY A 109 11.63 18.95 25.76
N PHE A 110 11.86 18.82 27.07
CA PHE A 110 12.45 17.63 27.69
C PHE A 110 11.49 16.44 27.68
N ILE A 111 10.23 16.64 28.10
CA ILE A 111 9.17 15.62 28.04
C ILE A 111 8.95 15.17 26.58
N TYR A 112 8.89 16.10 25.63
CA TYR A 112 8.75 15.79 24.22
C TYR A 112 9.97 15.03 23.68
N SER A 113 11.19 15.39 24.08
CA SER A 113 12.39 14.65 23.70
C SER A 113 12.43 13.25 24.28
N ILE A 114 12.03 13.06 25.54
CA ILE A 114 11.90 11.72 26.15
C ILE A 114 10.88 10.88 25.39
N MET A 115 9.70 11.45 25.09
CA MET A 115 8.66 10.75 24.36
C MET A 115 9.12 10.38 22.94
N ALA A 116 9.83 11.27 22.25
CA ALA A 116 10.39 10.99 20.93
C ALA A 116 11.51 9.93 20.97
N ILE A 117 12.33 9.87 22.03
CA ILE A 117 13.33 8.82 22.24
C ILE A 117 12.64 7.46 22.46
N LEU A 118 11.62 7.42 23.34
CA LEU A 118 10.84 6.22 23.59
C LEU A 118 10.17 5.71 22.32
N LEU A 119 9.55 6.61 21.55
CA LEU A 119 8.91 6.27 20.29
C LEU A 119 9.92 5.78 19.24
N SER A 120 11.09 6.43 19.15
CA SER A 120 12.19 5.99 18.29
C SER A 120 12.69 4.59 18.68
N PHE A 121 12.78 4.32 19.97
CA PHE A 121 13.22 3.03 20.50
C PHE A 121 12.19 1.93 20.22
N ILE A 122 10.89 2.21 20.40
CA ILE A 122 9.80 1.30 20.04
C ILE A 122 9.86 0.96 18.55
N PHE A 123 9.95 1.96 17.67
CA PHE A 123 10.04 1.71 16.23
C PHE A 123 11.29 0.91 15.84
N PHE A 124 12.42 1.13 16.52
CA PHE A 124 13.62 0.35 16.31
C PHE A 124 13.44 -1.11 16.76
N LEU A 125 12.85 -1.34 17.94
CA LEU A 125 12.52 -2.68 18.42
C LEU A 125 11.53 -3.39 17.49
N THR A 126 10.53 -2.68 16.97
CA THR A 126 9.60 -3.23 15.98
C THR A 126 10.32 -3.62 14.69
N PHE A 127 11.24 -2.78 14.19
CA PHE A 127 12.07 -3.10 13.03
C PHE A 127 12.90 -4.38 13.25
N VAL A 128 13.62 -4.47 14.37
CA VAL A 128 14.41 -5.67 14.72
C VAL A 128 13.51 -6.88 14.90
N GLY A 129 12.37 -6.70 15.57
CA GLY A 129 11.37 -7.74 15.77
C GLY A 129 10.84 -8.30 14.47
N ILE A 130 10.53 -7.46 13.47
CA ILE A 130 10.07 -7.91 12.14
C ILE A 130 11.14 -8.77 11.46
N ILE A 131 12.41 -8.36 11.50
CA ILE A 131 13.53 -9.11 10.86
C ILE A 131 13.70 -10.50 11.49
N ILE A 132 13.51 -10.62 12.80
CA ILE A 132 13.71 -11.89 13.51
C ILE A 132 12.44 -12.77 13.46
N LEU A 133 11.27 -12.17 13.71
CA LEU A 133 10.02 -12.91 13.88
C LEU A 133 9.44 -13.41 12.56
N ILE A 134 9.61 -12.69 11.44
CA ILE A 134 9.08 -13.15 10.15
C ILE A 134 9.72 -14.48 9.72
N PRO A 135 11.07 -14.62 9.67
CA PRO A 135 11.69 -15.91 9.34
C PRO A 135 11.25 -17.04 10.27
N VAL A 136 11.18 -16.79 11.58
CA VAL A 136 10.74 -17.78 12.57
C VAL A 136 9.29 -18.21 12.33
N ALA A 137 8.39 -17.26 12.11
CA ALA A 137 6.99 -17.55 11.81
C ALA A 137 6.82 -18.34 10.51
N LEU A 138 7.64 -18.05 9.48
CA LEU A 138 7.63 -18.81 8.24
C LEU A 138 8.11 -20.24 8.43
N VAL A 139 9.19 -20.46 9.18
CA VAL A 139 9.66 -21.82 9.51
C VAL A 139 8.57 -22.60 10.22
N ILE A 140 7.90 -22.00 11.21
CA ILE A 140 6.78 -22.64 11.91
C ILE A 140 5.62 -22.93 10.95
N ALA A 141 5.31 -22.02 10.01
CA ALA A 141 4.26 -22.24 9.03
C ALA A 141 4.60 -23.41 8.08
N PHE A 142 5.84 -23.50 7.58
CA PHE A 142 6.29 -24.60 6.72
C PHE A 142 6.34 -25.95 7.44
N ILE A 143 6.45 -25.97 8.77
CA ILE A 143 6.37 -27.20 9.57
C ILE A 143 4.91 -27.67 9.73
N ASN A 144 3.97 -26.74 9.92
CA ASN A 144 2.60 -27.08 10.31
C ASN A 144 1.60 -27.15 9.14
N TYR A 145 1.92 -26.60 7.98
CA TYR A 145 1.02 -26.52 6.83
C TYR A 145 1.69 -27.04 5.56
N GLU A 146 0.88 -27.44 4.59
CA GLU A 146 1.35 -27.90 3.28
C GLU A 146 2.14 -26.80 2.55
N PHE A 147 3.23 -27.21 1.89
CA PHE A 147 4.15 -26.31 1.20
C PHE A 147 3.42 -25.35 0.24
N LEU A 148 2.42 -25.84 -0.49
CA LEU A 148 1.65 -25.06 -1.47
C LEU A 148 0.76 -23.99 -0.82
N VAL A 149 0.36 -24.16 0.44
CA VAL A 149 -0.44 -23.18 1.19
C VAL A 149 0.47 -22.09 1.78
N VAL A 150 1.68 -22.47 2.21
CA VAL A 150 2.61 -21.57 2.90
C VAL A 150 3.43 -20.72 1.94
N LEU A 151 3.80 -21.26 0.77
CA LEU A 151 4.64 -20.57 -0.21
C LEU A 151 4.09 -19.17 -0.60
N PRO A 152 2.80 -19.01 -0.93
CA PRO A 152 2.29 -17.70 -1.30
C PRO A 152 2.22 -16.71 -0.12
N LEU A 153 1.87 -17.23 1.07
CA LEU A 153 1.88 -16.47 2.32
C LEU A 153 3.31 -15.99 2.65
N ALA A 154 4.32 -16.84 2.42
CA ALA A 154 5.72 -16.52 2.63
C ALA A 154 6.19 -15.38 1.72
N ILE A 155 5.84 -15.44 0.43
CA ILE A 155 6.18 -14.39 -0.54
C ILE A 155 5.49 -13.07 -0.16
N GLY A 156 4.20 -13.12 0.21
CA GLY A 156 3.44 -11.94 0.62
C GLY A 156 3.98 -11.28 1.91
N VAL A 157 4.22 -12.08 2.94
CA VAL A 157 4.72 -11.61 4.25
C VAL A 157 6.16 -11.12 4.15
N MET A 158 7.03 -11.76 3.36
CA MET A 158 8.39 -11.25 3.13
C MET A 158 8.37 -9.92 2.37
N GLY A 159 7.55 -9.79 1.33
CA GLY A 159 7.42 -8.54 0.58
C GLY A 159 6.93 -7.38 1.44
N ILE A 160 5.80 -7.56 2.13
CA ILE A 160 5.20 -6.52 2.99
C ILE A 160 6.05 -6.27 4.23
N GLY A 161 6.57 -7.33 4.85
CA GLY A 161 7.40 -7.27 6.04
C GLY A 161 8.65 -6.41 5.85
N VAL A 162 9.35 -6.56 4.71
CA VAL A 162 10.53 -5.74 4.39
C VAL A 162 10.15 -4.27 4.24
N ILE A 163 9.02 -3.95 3.61
CA ILE A 163 8.56 -2.56 3.44
C ILE A 163 8.22 -1.93 4.79
N VAL A 164 7.48 -2.65 5.63
CA VAL A 164 7.09 -2.18 6.97
C VAL A 164 8.33 -2.01 7.85
N ALA A 165 9.31 -2.91 7.76
CA ALA A 165 10.59 -2.79 8.47
C ALA A 165 11.36 -1.52 8.04
N ILE A 166 11.51 -1.28 6.73
CA ILE A 166 12.16 -0.08 6.20
C ILE A 166 11.43 1.19 6.69
N PHE A 167 10.10 1.18 6.67
CA PHE A 167 9.29 2.30 7.16
C PHE A 167 9.55 2.60 8.64
N PHE A 168 9.55 1.58 9.50
CA PHE A 168 9.84 1.76 10.93
C PHE A 168 11.27 2.22 11.21
N PHE A 169 12.26 1.70 10.47
CA PHE A 169 13.64 2.18 10.57
C PHE A 169 13.75 3.69 10.27
N PHE A 170 13.04 4.17 9.25
CA PHE A 170 13.03 5.60 8.91
C PHE A 170 12.28 6.46 9.92
N LEU A 171 11.14 5.99 10.45
CA LEU A 171 10.43 6.65 11.54
C LEU A 171 11.31 6.78 12.79
N SER A 172 12.06 5.73 13.12
CA SER A 172 13.05 5.75 14.19
C SER A 172 14.15 6.78 13.91
N ASN A 173 14.78 6.73 12.73
CA ASN A 173 15.85 7.66 12.36
C ASN A 173 15.38 9.14 12.31
N SER A 174 14.16 9.40 11.82
CA SER A 174 13.58 10.75 11.79
C SER A 174 13.30 11.28 13.19
N SER A 175 12.75 10.43 14.07
CA SER A 175 12.52 10.77 15.48
C SER A 175 13.85 11.06 16.19
N TYR A 176 14.86 10.21 16.00
CA TYR A 176 16.21 10.41 16.53
C TYR A 176 16.86 11.71 16.05
N LEU A 177 16.76 12.03 14.75
CA LEU A 177 17.29 13.29 14.21
C LEU A 177 16.58 14.51 14.79
N THR A 178 15.27 14.43 15.01
CA THR A 178 14.48 15.51 15.63
C THR A 178 14.95 15.77 17.05
N VAL A 179 15.15 14.70 17.84
CA VAL A 179 15.74 14.77 19.18
C VAL A 179 17.15 15.38 19.14
N LYS A 180 18.00 14.96 18.20
CA LYS A 180 19.36 15.48 18.03
C LYS A 180 19.38 16.97 17.70
N VAL A 181 18.44 17.46 16.88
CA VAL A 181 18.31 18.90 16.56
C VAL A 181 17.87 19.70 17.78
N ILE A 182 16.90 19.21 18.55
CA ILE A 182 16.44 19.85 19.79
C ILE A 182 17.60 19.90 20.79
N PHE A 183 18.35 18.81 20.95
CA PHE A 183 19.49 18.73 21.86
C PHE A 183 20.67 19.62 21.43
N ASN A 184 20.95 19.72 20.12
CA ASN A 184 21.98 20.61 19.58
C ASN A 184 21.60 22.10 19.75
N LYS A 185 20.33 22.46 19.52
CA LYS A 185 19.82 23.81 19.83
C LYS A 185 19.93 24.12 21.31
N TRP A 186 19.68 23.13 22.17
CA TRP A 186 19.76 23.28 23.61
C TRP A 186 21.19 23.38 24.13
N SER A 187 22.16 22.70 23.51
CA SER A 187 23.59 22.74 23.85
C SER A 187 24.37 23.86 23.16
N GLY A 188 23.71 24.76 22.41
CA GLY A 188 24.33 25.91 21.76
C GLY A 188 25.26 25.57 20.59
N LYS A 189 25.25 24.33 20.09
CA LYS A 189 26.06 23.91 18.94
C LYS A 189 25.27 24.08 17.63
N THR A 190 25.55 25.15 16.88
CA THR A 190 25.01 25.37 15.54
C THR A 190 25.76 24.56 14.50
N ASN A 191 25.28 23.36 14.19
CA ASN A 191 25.72 22.63 13.00
C ASN A 191 24.58 22.62 11.97
N GLU A 192 24.66 23.52 10.99
CA GLU A 192 23.89 23.43 9.75
C GLU A 192 24.41 22.25 8.93
N THR A 193 23.57 21.24 8.68
CA THR A 193 23.90 20.21 7.69
C THR A 193 22.70 19.87 6.79
N LYS A 194 22.76 20.45 5.58
CA LYS A 194 22.37 19.93 4.26
C LYS A 194 20.97 19.30 4.11
N ASP A 195 20.00 20.15 3.76
CA ASP A 195 18.63 19.76 3.36
C ASP A 195 18.51 18.99 2.03
N LYS A 196 19.48 19.09 1.10
CA LYS A 196 19.35 18.49 -0.25
C LYS A 196 19.38 16.96 -0.29
N LYS A 197 20.11 16.28 0.62
CA LYS A 197 20.13 14.79 0.67
C LYS A 197 18.84 14.20 1.26
N LYS A 198 18.03 15.01 1.96
CA LYS A 198 16.84 14.60 2.72
C LYS A 198 15.59 14.43 1.85
N ILE A 199 15.52 15.13 0.72
CA ILE A 199 14.37 15.08 -0.20
C ILE A 199 14.47 13.87 -1.15
N LEU A 200 15.67 13.58 -1.66
CA LEU A 200 15.90 12.45 -2.57
C LEU A 200 15.63 11.09 -1.90
N SER A 201 16.05 10.93 -0.63
CA SER A 201 15.80 9.71 0.14
C SER A 201 14.31 9.53 0.48
N ARG A 202 13.57 10.62 0.71
CA ARG A 202 12.12 10.59 0.93
C ARG A 202 11.35 10.19 -0.34
N LEU A 203 11.73 10.69 -1.50
CA LEU A 203 11.13 10.31 -2.79
C LEU A 203 11.40 8.84 -3.14
N MET A 204 12.63 8.38 -2.94
CA MET A 204 12.99 6.99 -3.20
C MET A 204 12.24 6.03 -2.26
N LEU A 205 11.98 6.45 -1.01
CA LEU A 205 11.19 5.69 -0.04
C LEU A 205 9.70 5.63 -0.40
N ILE A 206 9.12 6.73 -0.89
CA ILE A 206 7.75 6.73 -1.41
C ILE A 206 7.64 5.76 -2.60
N MET A 207 8.63 5.74 -3.50
CA MET A 207 8.65 4.80 -4.63
C MET A 207 8.82 3.34 -4.20
N ILE A 208 9.62 3.05 -3.16
CA ILE A 208 9.74 1.70 -2.59
C ILE A 208 8.45 1.27 -1.88
N ILE A 209 7.79 2.17 -1.16
CA ILE A 209 6.50 1.89 -0.51
C ILE A 209 5.43 1.66 -1.57
N ILE A 210 5.33 2.49 -2.60
CA ILE A 210 4.35 2.35 -3.69
C ILE A 210 4.64 1.07 -4.50
N GLY A 211 5.88 0.88 -4.95
CA GLY A 211 6.26 -0.31 -5.71
C GLY A 211 6.09 -1.60 -4.91
N GLY A 212 6.44 -1.56 -3.62
CA GLY A 212 6.29 -2.68 -2.71
C GLY A 212 4.84 -2.97 -2.32
N SER A 213 3.99 -1.95 -2.16
CA SER A 213 2.56 -2.16 -1.90
C SER A 213 1.82 -2.67 -3.13
N ILE A 214 2.18 -2.19 -4.33
CA ILE A 214 1.65 -2.76 -5.59
C ILE A 214 2.09 -4.22 -5.75
N GLY A 215 3.36 -4.54 -5.48
CA GLY A 215 3.87 -5.92 -5.51
C GLY A 215 3.22 -6.83 -4.46
N GLY A 216 3.12 -6.37 -3.21
CA GLY A 216 2.53 -7.13 -2.11
C GLY A 216 1.02 -7.36 -2.27
N ILE A 217 0.27 -6.34 -2.71
CA ILE A 217 -1.17 -6.46 -2.99
C ILE A 217 -1.40 -7.37 -4.21
N GLY A 218 -0.55 -7.29 -5.24
CA GLY A 218 -0.61 -8.17 -6.40
C GLY A 218 -0.40 -9.65 -6.05
N VAL A 219 0.54 -9.95 -5.14
CA VAL A 219 0.77 -11.31 -4.64
C VAL A 219 -0.39 -11.78 -3.76
N ILE A 220 -0.89 -10.95 -2.82
CA ILE A 220 -2.00 -11.34 -1.94
C ILE A 220 -3.28 -11.60 -2.74
N THR A 221 -3.63 -10.72 -3.68
CA THR A 221 -4.85 -10.88 -4.49
C THR A 221 -4.79 -12.05 -5.45
N SER A 222 -3.59 -12.46 -5.89
CA SER A 222 -3.42 -13.64 -6.75
C SER A 222 -3.33 -14.96 -5.97
N THR A 223 -3.16 -14.93 -4.64
CA THR A 223 -2.85 -16.12 -3.85
C THR A 223 -3.76 -16.39 -2.66
N VAL A 224 -4.49 -15.38 -2.17
CA VAL A 224 -5.34 -15.49 -0.97
C VAL A 224 -6.81 -15.56 -1.34
N GLY A 225 -7.50 -16.58 -0.83
CA GLY A 225 -8.93 -16.83 -1.05
C GLY A 225 -9.20 -17.96 -2.04
N SER A 226 -10.34 -18.66 -1.90
CA SER A 226 -10.71 -19.81 -2.74
C SER A 226 -10.91 -19.48 -4.22
N GLN A 227 -11.08 -18.20 -4.56
CA GLN A 227 -11.23 -17.70 -5.92
C GLN A 227 -9.94 -17.08 -6.49
N SER A 228 -8.86 -17.02 -5.71
CA SER A 228 -7.55 -16.58 -6.21
C SER A 228 -6.91 -17.66 -7.09
N ILE A 229 -5.95 -17.29 -7.95
CA ILE A 229 -5.32 -18.21 -8.93
C ILE A 229 -4.80 -19.50 -8.27
N TYR A 230 -4.20 -19.37 -7.08
CA TYR A 230 -3.67 -20.52 -6.34
C TYR A 230 -4.71 -21.17 -5.44
N GLY A 231 -5.53 -20.37 -4.74
CA GLY A 231 -6.54 -20.91 -3.84
C GLY A 231 -7.65 -21.67 -4.55
N SER A 232 -7.96 -21.36 -5.81
CA SER A 232 -8.88 -22.13 -6.65
C SER A 232 -8.37 -23.51 -7.00
N VAL A 233 -7.05 -23.70 -7.07
CA VAL A 233 -6.46 -25.01 -7.39
C VAL A 233 -6.46 -25.92 -6.18
N LEU A 234 -6.16 -25.36 -5.01
CA LEU A 234 -6.27 -26.08 -3.74
C LEU A 234 -7.74 -26.38 -3.36
N SER A 235 -8.67 -25.50 -3.71
CA SER A 235 -10.10 -25.66 -3.35
C SER A 235 -10.98 -26.25 -4.45
N GLY A 236 -10.44 -26.50 -5.65
CA GLY A 236 -11.20 -26.94 -6.82
C GLY A 236 -12.17 -25.89 -7.42
N ASN A 237 -12.21 -24.66 -6.88
CA ASN A 237 -13.15 -23.61 -7.29
C ASN A 237 -12.57 -22.74 -8.42
N TYR A 238 -12.53 -23.27 -9.64
CA TYR A 238 -12.06 -22.52 -10.79
C TYR A 238 -13.08 -21.46 -11.25
N LEU A 239 -12.61 -20.24 -11.51
CA LEU A 239 -13.44 -19.11 -11.94
C LEU A 239 -13.97 -19.26 -13.36
N ASN A 240 -13.20 -19.90 -14.25
CA ASN A 240 -13.56 -20.08 -15.64
C ASN A 240 -13.41 -21.54 -16.06
N HIS A 241 -14.36 -21.96 -16.87
CA HIS A 241 -14.39 -23.24 -17.55
C HIS A 241 -14.46 -22.94 -19.04
N ASN A 242 -13.60 -23.56 -19.84
CA ASN A 242 -13.76 -23.45 -21.29
C ASN A 242 -14.78 -24.46 -21.82
N GLU A 243 -15.19 -24.24 -23.07
CA GLU A 243 -15.93 -25.22 -23.84
C GLU A 243 -15.21 -26.57 -23.85
N VAL A 244 -16.02 -27.62 -23.79
CA VAL A 244 -15.58 -29.01 -23.79
C VAL A 244 -15.11 -29.36 -25.19
N GLU A 245 -13.82 -29.71 -25.33
CA GLU A 245 -13.26 -30.19 -26.59
C GLU A 245 -13.47 -31.71 -26.66
N LYS A 246 -14.15 -32.17 -27.72
CA LYS A 246 -14.38 -33.61 -27.95
C LYS A 246 -13.53 -34.09 -29.11
N PHE A 247 -12.91 -35.24 -28.92
CA PHE A 247 -12.07 -35.92 -29.91
C PHE A 247 -12.65 -37.31 -30.16
N ASP A 248 -13.00 -37.58 -31.41
CA ASP A 248 -13.40 -38.90 -31.88
C ASP A 248 -12.14 -39.59 -32.42
N LEU A 249 -11.76 -40.71 -31.81
CA LEU A 249 -10.46 -41.35 -32.03
C LEU A 249 -10.56 -42.65 -32.81
N ASP A 250 -11.73 -43.00 -33.37
CA ASP A 250 -11.91 -44.26 -34.11
C ASP A 250 -10.89 -44.42 -35.25
N GLU A 251 -10.72 -43.38 -36.07
CA GLU A 251 -9.75 -43.39 -37.18
C GLU A 251 -8.31 -43.47 -36.68
N THR A 252 -7.98 -42.70 -35.64
CA THR A 252 -6.63 -42.69 -35.06
C THR A 252 -6.26 -44.02 -34.42
N ILE A 253 -7.19 -44.65 -33.69
CA ILE A 253 -6.98 -45.96 -33.09
C ILE A 253 -6.79 -47.00 -34.20
N SER A 254 -7.66 -47.03 -35.21
CA SER A 254 -7.53 -47.97 -36.33
C SER A 254 -6.18 -47.82 -37.05
N ASN A 255 -5.76 -46.58 -37.32
CA ASN A 255 -4.46 -46.30 -37.92
C ASN A 255 -3.28 -46.71 -37.01
N ALA A 256 -3.38 -46.49 -35.70
CA ALA A 256 -2.33 -46.82 -34.74
C ALA A 256 -2.12 -48.35 -34.61
N PHE A 257 -3.19 -49.14 -34.76
CA PHE A 257 -3.10 -50.60 -34.78
C PHE A 257 -2.67 -51.16 -36.15
N ALA A 258 -3.00 -50.47 -37.24
CA ALA A 258 -2.67 -50.89 -38.61
C ALA A 258 -3.06 -52.37 -38.91
N GLY A 259 -4.25 -52.80 -38.48
CA GLY A 259 -4.73 -54.18 -38.65
C GLY A 259 -4.37 -55.16 -37.53
N LYS A 260 -3.81 -54.67 -36.42
CA LYS A 260 -3.44 -55.46 -35.23
C LYS A 260 -4.44 -55.33 -34.07
N GLU A 261 -5.67 -54.91 -34.32
CA GLU A 261 -6.68 -54.65 -33.27
C GLU A 261 -6.99 -55.90 -32.44
N SER A 262 -6.85 -57.09 -33.02
CA SER A 262 -7.02 -58.36 -32.31
C SER A 262 -5.93 -58.64 -31.26
N GLU A 263 -4.82 -57.91 -31.28
CA GLU A 263 -3.77 -58.04 -30.26
C GLU A 263 -4.12 -57.36 -28.94
N PHE A 264 -5.13 -56.48 -28.95
CA PHE A 264 -5.62 -55.76 -27.78
C PHE A 264 -6.40 -56.69 -26.84
N THR A 265 -6.13 -56.58 -25.55
CA THR A 265 -6.79 -57.34 -24.49
C THR A 265 -7.23 -56.41 -23.35
N SER A 266 -8.03 -56.91 -22.42
CA SER A 266 -8.44 -56.12 -21.23
C SER A 266 -7.26 -55.69 -20.35
N GLU A 267 -6.13 -56.39 -20.45
CA GLU A 267 -4.89 -56.07 -19.72
C GLU A 267 -4.00 -55.05 -20.45
N SER A 268 -4.31 -54.71 -21.71
CA SER A 268 -3.58 -53.71 -22.48
C SER A 268 -3.76 -52.33 -21.85
N LYS A 269 -2.76 -51.45 -22.06
CA LYS A 269 -2.77 -50.08 -21.51
C LYS A 269 -2.96 -49.05 -22.60
N ILE A 270 -3.78 -48.04 -22.33
CA ILE A 270 -3.86 -46.83 -23.15
C ILE A 270 -3.11 -45.71 -22.45
N TYR A 271 -2.16 -45.12 -23.17
CA TYR A 271 -1.45 -43.93 -22.76
C TYR A 271 -1.99 -42.73 -23.53
N ILE A 272 -2.51 -41.74 -22.81
CA ILE A 272 -2.87 -40.43 -23.35
C ILE A 272 -1.71 -39.50 -23.05
N ASP A 273 -0.92 -39.22 -24.08
CA ASP A 273 0.33 -38.48 -23.97
C ASP A 273 0.14 -37.06 -24.49
N PHE A 274 0.31 -36.07 -23.61
CA PHE A 274 0.29 -34.67 -23.99
C PHE A 274 1.71 -34.15 -24.19
N ASP A 275 2.11 -33.84 -25.42
CA ASP A 275 3.32 -33.07 -25.70
C ASP A 275 3.14 -31.65 -25.16
N TRP A 276 3.66 -31.45 -23.94
CA TRP A 276 3.72 -30.16 -23.29
C TRP A 276 5.17 -29.76 -23.05
N GLY A 277 5.70 -28.93 -23.96
CA GLY A 277 7.01 -28.33 -23.81
C GLY A 277 7.09 -27.38 -22.60
N LEU A 278 7.42 -27.94 -21.43
CA LEU A 278 7.88 -27.27 -20.20
C LEU A 278 6.90 -26.23 -19.61
N THR A 279 5.93 -26.66 -18.80
CA THR A 279 5.42 -25.80 -17.70
C THR A 279 5.22 -26.60 -16.42
N PRO A 280 5.53 -26.07 -15.23
CA PRO A 280 5.63 -26.89 -14.02
C PRO A 280 4.32 -27.12 -13.27
N TRP A 281 3.15 -26.71 -13.77
CA TRP A 281 1.92 -26.68 -12.96
C TRP A 281 0.65 -27.01 -13.76
N THR A 282 0.54 -28.24 -14.26
CA THR A 282 -0.68 -28.75 -14.90
C THR A 282 -1.23 -29.92 -14.10
N ILE A 283 -2.53 -29.92 -13.80
CA ILE A 283 -3.23 -31.02 -13.15
C ILE A 283 -4.07 -31.73 -14.20
N PHE A 284 -3.92 -33.04 -14.29
CA PHE A 284 -4.77 -33.89 -15.13
C PHE A 284 -5.59 -34.80 -14.25
N GLU A 285 -6.89 -34.84 -14.48
CA GLU A 285 -7.80 -35.77 -13.82
C GLU A 285 -8.54 -36.54 -14.89
N ALA A 286 -8.40 -37.87 -14.89
CA ALA A 286 -9.01 -38.73 -15.88
C ALA A 286 -10.13 -39.55 -15.24
N LYS A 287 -11.30 -39.57 -15.86
CA LYS A 287 -12.47 -40.33 -15.42
C LYS A 287 -13.15 -41.01 -16.61
N GLN A 288 -13.62 -42.24 -16.39
CA GLN A 288 -14.45 -42.91 -17.38
C GLN A 288 -15.85 -42.28 -17.39
N ASP A 289 -16.38 -41.98 -18.59
CA ASP A 289 -17.74 -41.46 -18.77
C ASP A 289 -18.49 -42.29 -19.81
N ILE A 290 -19.39 -43.16 -19.33
CA ILE A 290 -20.16 -44.11 -20.14
C ILE A 290 -21.12 -43.38 -21.12
N ASN A 291 -21.41 -42.10 -20.90
CA ASN A 291 -22.26 -41.33 -21.81
C ASN A 291 -21.54 -40.84 -23.06
N LEU A 292 -20.20 -40.94 -23.11
CA LEU A 292 -19.44 -40.66 -24.32
C LEU A 292 -19.59 -41.81 -25.31
N SER A 293 -19.51 -41.49 -26.61
CA SER A 293 -19.48 -42.52 -27.65
C SER A 293 -18.23 -43.39 -27.52
N ASP A 294 -18.26 -44.59 -28.10
CA ASP A 294 -17.10 -45.47 -28.10
C ASP A 294 -15.89 -44.75 -28.71
N ASN A 295 -14.71 -44.94 -28.09
CA ASN A 295 -13.43 -44.33 -28.46
C ASN A 295 -13.41 -42.80 -28.49
N GLN A 296 -14.25 -42.17 -27.69
CA GLN A 296 -14.29 -40.72 -27.56
C GLN A 296 -13.59 -40.24 -26.29
N ILE A 297 -12.87 -39.13 -26.43
CA ILE A 297 -12.37 -38.33 -25.29
C ILE A 297 -13.05 -36.97 -25.30
N SER A 298 -13.39 -36.48 -24.11
CA SER A 298 -13.88 -35.14 -23.84
C SER A 298 -12.96 -34.47 -22.84
N ILE A 299 -12.34 -33.35 -23.22
CA ILE A 299 -11.40 -32.61 -22.39
C ILE A 299 -12.00 -31.26 -22.01
N GLN A 300 -12.15 -31.04 -20.70
CA GLN A 300 -12.57 -29.77 -20.14
C GLN A 300 -11.38 -29.06 -19.48
N LYS A 301 -11.23 -27.77 -19.80
CA LYS A 301 -10.16 -26.90 -19.29
C LYS A 301 -10.68 -26.02 -18.17
N HIS A 302 -10.00 -26.02 -17.04
CA HIS A 302 -10.29 -25.18 -15.89
C HIS A 302 -9.13 -24.21 -15.63
N PHE A 303 -9.43 -22.92 -15.54
CA PHE A 303 -8.42 -21.88 -15.33
C PHE A 303 -8.98 -20.64 -14.62
N ASN A 304 -8.08 -19.83 -14.06
CA ASN A 304 -8.43 -18.64 -13.26
C ASN A 304 -7.99 -17.33 -13.90
N ILE A 305 -7.68 -17.36 -15.20
CA ILE A 305 -7.36 -16.19 -16.02
C ILE A 305 -8.56 -15.79 -16.89
N LYS A 306 -8.49 -14.61 -17.53
CA LYS A 306 -9.55 -14.12 -18.42
C LYS A 306 -9.95 -15.19 -19.45
N LYS A 307 -11.26 -15.41 -19.63
CA LYS A 307 -11.82 -16.37 -20.61
C LYS A 307 -11.24 -16.24 -22.02
N SER A 308 -10.94 -15.01 -22.46
CA SER A 308 -10.33 -14.74 -23.77
C SER A 308 -8.98 -15.44 -23.98
N LEU A 309 -8.17 -15.56 -22.92
CA LEU A 309 -6.87 -16.24 -22.97
C LEU A 309 -7.03 -17.77 -22.99
N GLY A 310 -8.10 -18.30 -22.41
CA GLY A 310 -8.40 -19.74 -22.41
C GLY A 310 -8.63 -20.33 -23.80
N ASN A 311 -9.08 -19.51 -24.76
CA ASN A 311 -9.27 -19.89 -26.16
C ASN A 311 -7.95 -19.98 -26.93
N GLU A 312 -6.87 -19.42 -26.38
CA GLU A 312 -5.53 -19.49 -26.96
C GLU A 312 -4.82 -20.80 -26.59
N PHE A 313 -5.30 -21.51 -25.55
CA PHE A 313 -4.88 -22.88 -25.24
C PHE A 313 -5.66 -23.85 -26.12
N LYS A 314 -5.01 -24.43 -27.14
CA LYS A 314 -5.64 -25.40 -28.03
C LYS A 314 -5.01 -26.77 -27.84
N ILE A 315 -5.86 -27.78 -27.67
CA ILE A 315 -5.46 -29.17 -27.69
C ILE A 315 -5.69 -29.66 -29.11
N THR A 316 -4.67 -30.25 -29.70
CA THR A 316 -4.76 -30.84 -31.04
C THR A 316 -4.28 -32.27 -30.97
N GLU A 317 -5.11 -33.19 -31.44
CA GLU A 317 -4.72 -34.58 -31.64
C GLU A 317 -3.60 -34.69 -32.70
N GLN A 318 -2.66 -35.60 -32.47
CA GLN A 318 -1.60 -35.95 -33.41
C GLN A 318 -1.77 -37.41 -33.83
N SER A 319 -2.75 -37.65 -34.70
CA SER A 319 -3.12 -39.00 -35.16
C SER A 319 -1.92 -39.76 -35.74
N GLU A 320 -1.13 -39.13 -36.62
CA GLU A 320 0.06 -39.71 -37.26
C GLU A 320 1.17 -40.10 -36.28
N ALA A 321 1.21 -39.48 -35.09
CA ALA A 321 2.20 -39.77 -34.06
C ALA A 321 1.73 -40.84 -33.06
N SER A 322 0.46 -41.25 -33.15
CA SER A 322 -0.13 -42.27 -32.27
C SER A 322 0.21 -43.66 -32.79
N TYR A 323 0.52 -44.60 -31.90
CA TYR A 323 1.01 -45.92 -32.29
C TYR A 323 0.70 -47.02 -31.26
N TRP A 324 0.63 -48.26 -31.75
CA TRP A 324 0.57 -49.47 -30.94
C TRP A 324 1.97 -50.08 -30.75
N GLU A 325 2.26 -50.52 -29.52
CA GLU A 325 3.50 -51.21 -29.16
C GLU A 325 3.19 -52.47 -28.36
N LYS A 326 3.68 -53.63 -28.81
CA LYS A 326 3.63 -54.89 -28.07
C LYS A 326 4.91 -55.67 -28.30
N ASN A 327 5.52 -56.15 -27.23
CA ASN A 327 6.69 -57.02 -27.35
C ASN A 327 6.26 -58.44 -27.73
N GLU A 328 6.40 -58.80 -29.00
CA GLU A 328 6.04 -60.12 -29.54
C GLU A 328 6.82 -61.28 -28.87
N ASN A 329 7.98 -61.00 -28.28
CA ASN A 329 8.83 -62.01 -27.63
C ASN A 329 8.47 -62.26 -26.15
N SER A 330 7.46 -61.58 -25.60
CA SER A 330 7.02 -61.72 -24.22
C SER A 330 5.55 -62.13 -24.14
N SER A 331 5.29 -63.33 -23.61
CA SER A 331 3.93 -63.79 -23.35
C SER A 331 3.20 -63.01 -22.25
N TYR A 332 3.92 -62.16 -21.51
CA TYR A 332 3.38 -61.33 -20.42
C TYR A 332 3.15 -59.88 -20.84
N ASP A 333 3.52 -59.47 -22.06
CA ASP A 333 3.25 -58.11 -22.55
C ASP A 333 1.86 -58.06 -23.19
N SER A 334 0.92 -57.42 -22.49
CA SER A 334 -0.44 -57.19 -22.96
C SER A 334 -0.54 -56.09 -24.02
N GLY A 335 0.54 -55.36 -24.31
CA GLY A 335 0.58 -54.30 -25.31
C GLY A 335 0.07 -52.95 -24.82
N ARG A 336 0.48 -51.89 -25.54
CA ARG A 336 0.36 -50.49 -25.13
C ARG A 336 -0.01 -49.62 -26.32
N LEU A 337 -1.12 -48.90 -26.23
CA LEU A 337 -1.54 -47.91 -27.22
C LEU A 337 -1.12 -46.52 -26.75
N TYR A 338 -0.47 -45.75 -27.61
CA TYR A 338 -0.02 -44.40 -27.33
C TYR A 338 -0.84 -43.43 -28.19
N LEU A 339 -1.70 -42.64 -27.56
CA LEU A 339 -2.48 -41.59 -28.19
C LEU A 339 -1.82 -40.25 -27.93
N LYS A 340 -1.36 -39.57 -28.98
CA LYS A 340 -0.58 -38.35 -28.89
C LYS A 340 -1.47 -37.11 -29.06
N PHE A 341 -1.34 -36.19 -28.12
CA PHE A 341 -1.97 -34.88 -28.15
C PHE A 341 -0.90 -33.82 -28.01
N LYS A 342 -1.09 -32.68 -28.67
CA LYS A 342 -0.23 -31.51 -28.54
C LYS A 342 -1.01 -30.38 -27.91
N ILE A 343 -0.43 -29.78 -26.88
CA ILE A 343 -1.02 -28.59 -26.27
C ILE A 343 -0.25 -27.36 -26.74
N THR A 344 -0.96 -26.49 -27.44
CA THR A 344 -0.43 -25.21 -27.91
C THR A 344 -0.96 -24.09 -27.01
N ALA A 345 -0.05 -23.20 -26.62
CA ALA A 345 -0.34 -22.06 -25.78
C ALA A 345 0.45 -20.84 -26.30
N PRO A 346 -0.08 -19.62 -26.14
CA PRO A 346 0.60 -18.41 -26.56
C PRO A 346 1.88 -18.22 -25.73
N TRP A 347 2.91 -17.62 -26.33
CA TRP A 347 4.24 -17.51 -25.72
C TRP A 347 4.23 -16.75 -24.38
N ASN A 348 3.34 -15.77 -24.24
CA ASN A 348 3.13 -15.00 -23.01
C ASN A 348 2.51 -15.86 -21.90
N ALA A 349 1.65 -16.83 -22.23
CA ALA A 349 1.09 -17.77 -21.26
C ALA A 349 2.12 -18.81 -20.79
N LYS A 350 3.12 -19.16 -21.61
CA LYS A 350 4.26 -19.98 -21.18
C LYS A 350 5.18 -19.24 -20.19
N PHE A 351 5.25 -17.92 -20.27
CA PHE A 351 6.01 -17.09 -19.32
C PHE A 351 5.19 -16.72 -18.07
N LEU A 352 3.87 -16.60 -18.21
CA LEU A 352 2.90 -16.38 -17.15
C LEU A 352 2.41 -17.68 -16.50
N SER A 353 2.99 -18.85 -16.84
CA SER A 353 2.66 -20.20 -16.34
C SER A 353 3.00 -20.43 -14.85
N ILE A 354 2.86 -19.36 -14.08
CA ILE A 354 2.75 -19.29 -12.64
C ILE A 354 1.32 -19.74 -12.23
N THR A 355 0.37 -19.76 -13.18
CA THR A 355 -1.03 -20.14 -12.94
C THR A 355 -1.29 -21.62 -13.27
N PRO A 356 -1.62 -22.46 -12.28
CA PRO A 356 -1.99 -23.85 -12.54
C PRO A 356 -3.26 -23.99 -13.40
N ILE A 357 -3.22 -24.91 -14.38
CA ILE A 357 -4.37 -25.27 -15.24
C ILE A 357 -4.76 -26.71 -14.94
N LYS A 358 -6.07 -26.96 -14.78
CA LYS A 358 -6.60 -28.33 -14.65
C LYS A 358 -7.27 -28.75 -15.95
N TYR A 359 -6.97 -29.98 -16.38
CA TYR A 359 -7.61 -30.67 -17.49
C TYR A 359 -8.39 -31.85 -16.92
N GLU A 360 -9.72 -31.79 -17.02
CA GLU A 360 -10.57 -32.95 -16.77
C GLU A 360 -10.78 -33.72 -18.07
N ILE A 361 -10.33 -34.96 -18.08
CA ILE A 361 -10.38 -35.87 -19.23
C ILE A 361 -11.45 -36.91 -18.92
N ALA A 362 -12.60 -36.78 -19.57
CA ALA A 362 -13.61 -37.83 -19.62
C ALA A 362 -13.33 -38.72 -20.84
N TYR A 363 -13.34 -40.04 -20.67
CA TYR A 363 -13.09 -40.97 -21.77
C TYR A 363 -14.07 -42.14 -21.77
N ASN A 364 -14.33 -42.69 -22.96
CA ASN A 364 -14.93 -44.00 -23.13
C ASN A 364 -14.19 -44.73 -24.26
N PHE A 365 -13.44 -45.77 -23.93
CA PHE A 365 -12.70 -46.54 -24.91
C PHE A 365 -13.21 -47.96 -24.98
N LYS A 366 -13.40 -48.43 -26.22
CA LYS A 366 -13.83 -49.78 -26.52
C LYS A 366 -13.18 -50.22 -27.82
N ILE A 367 -12.17 -51.08 -27.69
CA ILE A 367 -11.39 -51.58 -28.84
C ILE A 367 -11.81 -53.02 -29.08
N ASN A 368 -12.32 -53.32 -30.28
CA ASN A 368 -12.81 -54.65 -30.65
C ASN A 368 -13.84 -55.23 -29.65
N ASN A 369 -14.78 -54.40 -29.21
CA ASN A 369 -15.77 -54.70 -28.16
C ASN A 369 -15.21 -54.98 -26.75
N ILE A 370 -13.91 -54.85 -26.52
CA ILE A 370 -13.29 -54.98 -25.21
C ILE A 370 -13.23 -53.59 -24.56
N PRO A 371 -13.87 -53.39 -23.38
CA PRO A 371 -13.77 -52.15 -22.65
C PRO A 371 -12.35 -51.97 -22.10
N VAL A 372 -11.87 -50.73 -22.09
CA VAL A 372 -10.52 -50.43 -21.60
C VAL A 372 -10.59 -50.01 -20.14
N GLU A 373 -9.87 -50.75 -19.28
CA GLU A 373 -9.81 -50.48 -17.84
C GLU A 373 -8.53 -49.76 -17.41
N ASN A 374 -7.45 -49.89 -18.19
CA ASN A 374 -6.12 -49.39 -17.82
C ASN A 374 -5.72 -48.16 -18.66
N ILE A 375 -6.03 -46.97 -18.14
CA ILE A 375 -5.66 -45.70 -18.79
C ILE A 375 -4.66 -44.93 -17.95
N ILE A 376 -3.61 -44.46 -18.61
CA ILE A 376 -2.54 -43.67 -17.99
C ILE A 376 -2.39 -42.37 -18.78
N VAL A 377 -2.50 -41.24 -18.10
CA VAL A 377 -2.22 -39.92 -18.69
C VAL A 377 -0.78 -39.53 -18.41
N ARG A 378 -0.03 -39.12 -19.44
CA ARG A 378 1.38 -38.70 -19.33
C ARG A 378 1.63 -37.35 -20.02
N PHE A 379 2.75 -36.75 -19.67
CA PHE A 379 3.19 -35.40 -20.08
C PHE A 379 4.64 -35.43 -20.55
#